data_AF-A0A1Y3E811-F1
#
_entry.id   AF-A0A1Y3E811-F1
#
_cell.length_a   1.000
_cell.length_b   1.000
_cell.length_c   1.000
_cell.angle_alpha   90.00
_cell.angle_beta   90.00
_cell.angle_gamma   90.00
#
_symmetry.space_group_name_H-M   'P 1'
#
loop_
_entity.id
_entity.type
_entity.pdbx_description
1 polymer ?
#
loop_
_entity_poly.entity_id
_entity_poly.type
_entity_poly.pdbx_seq_one_letter_code
_entity_poly.pdbx_strand_id
1 'polypeptide(L)'
;MRADKPVGTLLLYWPSTWSIALCSSPGSLPNIELLTLFGLGAFFMRGAGCVVNDLWDKEFDKKVARTKDRPLANGELSVLQAFTLLGGLLSCSLAILLQLNYYSGISWTLVYDTIYAHQDKADDSIIGLKSTALKFGDNTKPYLSLFGSSMITSLAITGLMTDQTWPYYVGLLLTSCHIGWQIGTLDINNPADCWKKFSTNRYLGLILFMSIVASN
;
A
#
# COMPACT_ATOMS: atom_id res chain seq x y z
N MET A 1 -8.56 -6.84 13.53
CA MET A 1 -8.46 -5.75 12.52
C MET A 1 -7.69 -4.58 13.14
N ARG A 2 -6.79 -3.91 12.40
CA ARG A 2 -5.94 -2.82 12.92
C ARG A 2 -6.52 -1.42 12.62
N ALA A 3 -7.80 -1.20 12.98
CA ALA A 3 -8.52 0.03 12.66
C ALA A 3 -7.92 1.28 13.35
N ASP A 4 -7.25 1.08 14.48
CA ASP A 4 -6.50 2.09 15.25
C ASP A 4 -5.26 2.64 14.52
N LYS A 5 -4.77 1.93 13.50
CA LYS A 5 -3.54 2.27 12.75
C LYS A 5 -3.84 2.50 11.27
N PRO A 6 -4.43 3.66 10.90
CA PRO A 6 -4.98 3.90 9.56
C PRO A 6 -3.90 4.04 8.47
N VAL A 7 -2.63 4.20 8.83
CA VAL A 7 -1.52 4.36 7.87
C VAL A 7 -1.55 3.26 6.81
N GLY A 8 -1.75 2.00 7.21
CA GLY A 8 -1.80 0.88 6.25
C GLY A 8 -2.96 0.98 5.26
N THR A 9 -4.12 1.47 5.71
CA THR A 9 -5.29 1.69 4.85
C THR A 9 -5.05 2.85 3.89
N LEU A 10 -4.50 3.96 4.39
CA LEU A 10 -4.20 5.14 3.58
C LEU A 10 -3.19 4.83 2.48
N LEU A 11 -2.16 4.03 2.77
CA LEU A 11 -1.16 3.65 1.76
C LEU A 11 -1.72 2.73 0.67
N LEU A 12 -2.74 1.93 0.99
CA LEU A 12 -3.47 1.15 -0.01
C LEU A 12 -4.42 2.03 -0.83
N TYR A 13 -5.01 3.05 -0.19
CA TYR A 13 -6.00 3.93 -0.81
C TYR A 13 -5.39 4.99 -1.72
N TRP A 14 -4.27 5.60 -1.33
CA TRP A 14 -3.71 6.76 -2.05
C TRP A 14 -3.46 6.53 -3.54
N PRO A 15 -2.80 5.43 -3.98
CA PRO A 15 -2.60 5.19 -5.40
C PRO A 15 -3.91 5.15 -6.20
N SER A 16 -4.98 4.59 -5.63
CA SER A 16 -6.30 4.59 -6.26
C SER A 16 -6.86 6.00 -6.42
N THR A 17 -6.72 6.86 -5.41
CA THR A 17 -7.18 8.24 -5.49
C THR A 17 -6.42 9.06 -6.53
N TRP A 18 -5.11 8.83 -6.69
CA TRP A 18 -4.32 9.50 -7.71
C TRP A 18 -4.80 9.11 -9.11
N SER A 19 -5.04 7.83 -9.36
CA SER A 19 -5.57 7.35 -10.64
C SER A 19 -6.98 7.89 -10.94
N ILE A 20 -7.88 7.88 -9.95
CA ILE A 20 -9.24 8.44 -10.12
C ILE A 20 -9.17 9.94 -10.43
N ALA A 21 -8.30 10.68 -9.75
CA ALA A 21 -8.11 12.10 -9.98
C ALA A 21 -7.49 12.37 -11.37
N LEU A 22 -6.46 11.64 -11.78
CA LEU A 22 -5.84 11.78 -13.11
C LEU A 22 -6.79 11.44 -14.26
N CYS A 23 -7.75 10.54 -14.05
CA CYS A 23 -8.77 10.20 -15.04
C CYS A 23 -9.97 11.16 -15.08
N SER A 24 -9.99 12.18 -14.21
CA SER A 24 -11.09 13.15 -14.17
C SER A 24 -11.00 14.10 -15.36
N SER A 25 -12.15 14.53 -15.89
CA SER A 25 -12.16 15.54 -16.95
C SER A 25 -11.56 16.86 -16.45
N PRO A 26 -10.83 17.61 -17.31
CA PRO A 26 -10.28 18.91 -16.93
C PRO A 26 -11.34 19.83 -16.31
N GLY A 27 -10.99 20.50 -15.22
CA GLY A 27 -11.85 21.37 -14.41
C GLY A 27 -12.86 20.65 -13.51
N SER A 28 -12.85 19.31 -13.47
CA SER A 28 -13.81 18.52 -12.69
C SER A 28 -13.14 17.86 -11.48
N LEU A 29 -13.89 17.77 -10.38
CA LEU A 29 -13.45 17.02 -9.21
C LEU A 29 -13.48 15.51 -9.47
N PRO A 30 -12.64 14.72 -8.78
CA PRO A 30 -12.65 13.27 -8.91
C PRO A 30 -13.98 12.65 -8.50
N ASN A 31 -14.35 11.57 -9.17
CA ASN A 31 -15.61 10.87 -8.93
C ASN A 31 -15.70 10.39 -7.47
N ILE A 32 -16.64 10.97 -6.71
CA ILE A 32 -16.83 10.72 -5.28
C ILE A 32 -17.26 9.28 -4.99
N GLU A 33 -18.06 8.68 -5.87
CA GLU A 33 -18.50 7.29 -5.74
C GLU A 33 -17.32 6.34 -5.83
N LEU A 34 -16.45 6.51 -6.84
CA LEU A 34 -15.23 5.72 -6.97
C LEU A 34 -14.27 5.96 -5.79
N LEU A 35 -14.08 7.21 -5.36
CA LEU A 35 -13.29 7.52 -4.17
C LEU A 35 -13.82 6.79 -2.94
N THR A 36 -15.13 6.73 -2.76
CA THR A 36 -15.78 6.07 -1.63
C THR A 36 -15.63 4.55 -1.71
N LEU A 37 -15.91 3.96 -2.87
CA LEU A 37 -15.80 2.51 -3.09
C LEU A 37 -14.36 2.03 -2.87
N PHE A 38 -13.36 2.71 -3.44
CA PHE A 38 -11.95 2.35 -3.23
C PHE A 38 -11.49 2.63 -1.79
N GLY A 39 -12.05 3.63 -1.11
CA GLY A 39 -11.74 3.92 0.29
C GLY A 39 -12.22 2.82 1.23
N LEU A 40 -13.49 2.39 1.07
CA LEU A 40 -14.06 1.27 1.80
C LEU A 40 -13.36 -0.04 1.45
N GLY A 41 -13.07 -0.26 0.16
CA GLY A 41 -12.32 -1.42 -0.32
C GLY A 41 -10.94 -1.51 0.32
N ALA A 42 -10.18 -0.40 0.36
CA ALA A 42 -8.88 -0.34 1.01
C ALA A 42 -8.99 -0.63 2.53
N PHE A 43 -10.03 -0.13 3.20
CA PHE A 43 -10.26 -0.39 4.62
C PHE A 43 -10.51 -1.88 4.90
N PHE A 44 -11.43 -2.51 4.16
CA PHE A 44 -11.77 -3.91 4.35
C PHE A 44 -10.61 -4.84 3.93
N MET A 45 -10.00 -4.60 2.77
CA MET A 45 -8.87 -5.42 2.28
C MET A 45 -7.64 -5.30 3.17
N ARG A 46 -7.34 -4.10 3.69
CA ARG A 46 -6.26 -3.95 4.70
C ARG A 46 -6.59 -4.71 5.98
N GLY A 47 -7.85 -4.67 6.41
CA GLY A 47 -8.34 -5.45 7.54
C GLY A 47 -8.14 -6.94 7.34
N ALA A 48 -8.56 -7.47 6.18
CA ALA A 48 -8.44 -8.88 5.82
C ALA A 48 -6.97 -9.32 5.79
N GLY A 49 -6.10 -8.54 5.14
CA GLY A 49 -4.65 -8.82 5.13
C GLY A 49 -4.02 -8.83 6.53
N CYS A 50 -4.48 -7.97 7.45
CA CYS A 50 -4.00 -8.05 8.84
C CYS A 50 -4.45 -9.33 9.53
N VAL A 51 -5.68 -9.79 9.30
CA VAL A 51 -6.20 -11.04 9.89
C VAL A 51 -5.47 -12.26 9.33
N VAL A 52 -5.23 -12.30 8.01
CA VAL A 52 -4.41 -13.33 7.36
C VAL A 52 -3.00 -13.34 7.95
N ASN A 53 -2.34 -12.19 8.08
CA ASN A 53 -1.00 -12.15 8.68
C ASN A 53 -1.03 -12.66 10.13
N ASP A 54 -1.99 -12.23 10.94
CA ASP A 54 -2.09 -12.70 12.33
C ASP A 54 -2.34 -14.23 12.39
N LEU A 55 -3.15 -14.80 11.47
CA LEU A 55 -3.41 -16.24 11.34
C LEU A 55 -2.14 -17.05 11.02
N TRP A 56 -1.38 -16.62 10.02
CA TRP A 56 -0.16 -17.32 9.58
C TRP A 56 1.03 -17.10 10.52
N ASP A 57 1.15 -15.92 11.13
CA ASP A 57 2.25 -15.56 12.02
C ASP A 57 2.03 -16.03 13.47
N LYS A 58 0.87 -16.62 13.81
CA LYS A 58 0.46 -16.95 15.18
C LYS A 58 1.57 -17.57 16.04
N GLU A 59 2.25 -18.60 15.56
CA GLU A 59 3.30 -19.29 16.31
C GLU A 59 4.63 -18.54 16.35
N PHE A 60 4.89 -17.67 15.36
CA PHE A 60 6.06 -16.79 15.35
C PHE A 60 5.86 -15.61 16.29
N ASP A 61 4.68 -15.01 16.30
CA ASP A 61 4.35 -13.85 17.12
C ASP A 61 4.48 -14.16 18.61
N LYS A 62 4.14 -15.37 19.06
CA LYS A 62 4.38 -15.83 20.44
C LYS A 62 5.83 -15.72 20.89
N LYS A 63 6.78 -15.84 19.96
CA LYS A 63 8.23 -15.85 20.24
C LYS A 63 8.85 -14.45 20.22
N VAL A 64 8.12 -13.43 19.78
CA VAL A 64 8.64 -12.07 19.56
C VAL A 64 8.07 -11.11 20.59
N ALA A 65 8.96 -10.46 21.37
CA ALA A 65 8.56 -9.56 22.46
C ALA A 65 7.58 -8.45 22.06
N ARG A 66 7.68 -7.96 20.81
CA ARG A 66 6.79 -6.93 20.25
C ARG A 66 5.38 -7.43 19.93
N THR A 67 5.21 -8.71 19.62
CA THR A 67 3.98 -9.25 19.04
C THR A 67 3.37 -10.41 19.81
N LYS A 68 4.02 -10.86 20.88
CA LYS A 68 3.52 -11.91 21.79
C LYS A 68 2.14 -11.62 22.38
N ASP A 69 1.82 -10.34 22.58
CA ASP A 69 0.57 -9.89 23.18
C ASP A 69 -0.54 -9.66 22.12
N ARG A 70 -0.33 -10.09 20.88
CA ARG A 70 -1.39 -10.05 19.86
C ARG A 70 -2.51 -11.03 20.24
N PRO A 71 -3.80 -10.67 20.06
CA PRO A 71 -4.93 -11.48 20.52
C PRO A 71 -4.96 -12.94 20.03
N LEU A 72 -4.46 -13.21 18.83
CA LEU A 72 -4.41 -14.58 18.31
C LEU A 72 -3.18 -15.36 18.81
N ALA A 73 -2.08 -14.67 19.12
CA ALA A 73 -0.85 -15.25 19.63
C ALA A 73 -0.96 -15.59 21.12
N ASN A 74 -1.57 -14.72 21.92
CA ASN A 74 -1.79 -14.92 23.36
C ASN A 74 -3.05 -15.75 23.68
N GLY A 75 -3.89 -16.04 22.70
CA GLY A 75 -5.08 -16.90 22.84
C GLY A 75 -6.36 -16.19 23.28
N GLU A 76 -6.38 -14.85 23.35
CA GLU A 76 -7.60 -14.06 23.60
C GLU A 76 -8.67 -14.24 22.51
N LEU A 77 -8.25 -14.46 21.26
CA LEU A 77 -9.12 -14.76 20.14
C LEU A 77 -8.87 -16.18 19.62
N SER A 78 -9.96 -16.88 19.30
CA SER A 78 -9.89 -18.19 18.65
C SER A 78 -9.61 -18.05 17.15
N VAL A 79 -9.01 -19.09 16.57
CA VAL A 79 -8.78 -19.19 15.13
C VAL A 79 -10.10 -19.14 14.34
N LEU A 80 -11.16 -19.74 14.88
CA LEU A 80 -12.49 -19.70 14.26
C LEU A 80 -13.04 -18.27 14.17
N GLN A 81 -12.95 -17.49 15.26
CA GLN A 81 -13.37 -16.08 15.25
C GLN A 81 -12.57 -15.25 14.24
N ALA A 82 -11.27 -15.53 14.10
CA ALA A 82 -10.44 -14.88 13.09
C ALA A 82 -10.90 -15.24 11.66
N PHE A 83 -11.20 -16.50 11.36
CA PHE A 83 -11.77 -16.90 10.07
C PHE A 83 -13.17 -16.31 9.81
N THR A 84 -14.04 -16.22 10.82
CA THR A 84 -15.36 -15.56 10.68
C THR A 84 -15.21 -14.09 10.32
N LEU A 85 -14.31 -13.37 11.01
CA LEU A 85 -14.02 -11.98 10.69
C LEU A 85 -13.42 -11.84 9.28
N LEU A 86 -12.48 -12.72 8.91
CA LEU A 86 -11.88 -12.74 7.58
C LEU A 86 -12.95 -12.92 6.50
N GLY A 87 -13.86 -13.89 6.67
CA GLY A 87 -14.98 -14.11 5.77
C GLY A 87 -15.84 -12.86 5.61
N GLY A 88 -16.24 -12.21 6.71
CA GLY A 88 -17.01 -10.97 6.66
C GLY A 88 -16.30 -9.84 5.90
N LEU A 89 -15.01 -9.61 6.17
CA LEU A 89 -14.22 -8.58 5.49
C LEU A 89 -14.07 -8.85 3.99
N LEU A 90 -13.84 -10.10 3.60
CA LEU A 90 -13.74 -10.50 2.20
C LEU A 90 -15.10 -10.42 1.49
N SER A 91 -16.21 -10.76 2.15
CA SER A 91 -17.56 -10.57 1.60
C SER A 91 -17.89 -9.10 1.37
N CYS A 92 -17.56 -8.21 2.30
CA CYS A 92 -17.71 -6.76 2.09
C CYS A 92 -16.84 -6.26 0.93
N SER A 93 -15.60 -6.74 0.84
CA SER A 93 -14.69 -6.37 -0.26
C SER A 93 -15.19 -6.88 -1.62
N LEU A 94 -15.74 -8.09 -1.67
CA LEU A 94 -16.36 -8.65 -2.87
C LEU A 94 -17.59 -7.84 -3.29
N ALA A 95 -18.45 -7.44 -2.34
CA ALA A 95 -19.62 -6.60 -2.64
C ALA A 95 -19.24 -5.24 -3.27
N ILE A 96 -18.10 -4.67 -2.87
CA ILE A 96 -17.53 -3.47 -3.50
C ILE A 96 -16.99 -3.80 -4.90
N LEU A 97 -16.23 -4.89 -5.03
CA LEU A 97 -15.68 -5.32 -6.32
C LEU A 97 -16.77 -5.53 -7.38
N LEU A 98 -17.91 -6.09 -6.99
CA LEU A 98 -19.06 -6.34 -7.88
C LEU A 98 -19.76 -5.05 -8.35
N GLN A 99 -19.51 -3.90 -7.71
CA GLN A 99 -19.99 -2.59 -8.16
C GLN A 99 -19.04 -1.95 -9.20
N LEU A 100 -17.82 -2.47 -9.35
CA LEU A 100 -16.85 -2.01 -10.34
C LEU A 100 -17.02 -2.75 -11.67
N ASN A 101 -16.40 -2.26 -12.74
CA ASN A 101 -16.49 -2.89 -14.06
C ASN A 101 -15.91 -4.32 -14.04
N TYR A 102 -16.81 -5.31 -14.04
CA TYR A 102 -16.51 -6.74 -13.91
C TYR A 102 -15.51 -7.25 -14.95
N TYR A 103 -15.64 -6.81 -16.20
CA TYR A 103 -14.77 -7.25 -17.30
C TYR A 103 -13.35 -6.76 -17.12
N SER A 104 -13.17 -5.47 -16.79
CA SER A 104 -11.83 -4.91 -16.57
C SER A 104 -11.17 -5.53 -15.33
N GLY A 105 -11.91 -5.69 -14.23
CA GLY A 105 -11.40 -6.26 -12.99
C GLY A 105 -10.92 -7.71 -13.15
N ILE A 106 -11.75 -8.58 -13.73
CA ILE A 106 -11.37 -10.00 -13.93
C ILE A 106 -10.26 -10.16 -14.93
N SER A 107 -10.32 -9.47 -16.07
CA SER A 107 -9.26 -9.55 -17.07
C SER A 107 -7.92 -9.10 -16.51
N TRP A 108 -7.90 -8.00 -15.74
CA TRP A 108 -6.67 -7.55 -15.07
C TRP A 108 -6.17 -8.57 -14.04
N THR A 109 -7.04 -9.09 -13.18
CA THR A 109 -6.66 -10.10 -12.17
C THR A 109 -6.07 -11.34 -12.79
N LEU A 110 -6.72 -11.92 -13.80
CA LEU A 110 -6.19 -13.08 -14.50
C LEU A 110 -4.82 -12.79 -15.12
N VAL A 111 -4.61 -11.60 -15.70
CA VAL A 111 -3.33 -11.23 -16.30
C VAL A 111 -2.22 -11.13 -15.24
N TYR A 112 -2.40 -10.32 -14.18
CA TYR A 112 -1.32 -10.09 -13.23
C TYR A 112 -1.06 -11.32 -12.33
N ASP A 113 -2.10 -12.05 -11.89
CA ASP A 113 -1.91 -13.27 -11.08
C ASP A 113 -1.19 -14.35 -11.90
N THR A 114 -1.51 -14.51 -13.20
CA THR A 114 -0.83 -15.50 -14.04
C THR A 114 0.64 -15.16 -14.23
N ILE A 115 0.98 -13.87 -14.42
CA ILE A 115 2.37 -13.42 -14.50
C ILE A 115 3.09 -13.66 -13.17
N TYR A 116 2.45 -13.30 -12.04
CA TYR A 116 3.00 -13.46 -10.71
C TYR A 116 3.23 -14.94 -10.33
N ALA A 117 2.29 -15.83 -10.67
CA ALA A 117 2.43 -17.27 -10.45
C ALA A 117 3.63 -17.90 -11.20
N HIS A 118 4.05 -17.32 -12.32
CA HIS A 118 5.27 -17.76 -13.02
C HIS A 118 6.55 -17.29 -12.33
N GLN A 119 6.49 -16.18 -11.58
CA GLN A 119 7.64 -15.63 -10.84
C GLN A 119 8.02 -16.52 -9.66
N ASP A 120 7.04 -17.06 -8.93
CA ASP A 120 7.27 -17.77 -7.66
C ASP A 120 7.66 -19.25 -7.84
N LYS A 121 7.67 -19.76 -9.08
CA LYS A 121 7.87 -21.19 -9.40
C LYS A 121 9.20 -21.78 -8.88
N ALA A 122 10.28 -21.00 -8.88
CA ALA A 122 11.59 -21.44 -8.39
C ALA A 122 11.73 -21.22 -6.88
N ASP A 123 11.16 -20.14 -6.36
CA ASP A 123 11.32 -19.71 -4.96
C ASP A 123 10.44 -20.55 -4.00
N ASP A 124 9.26 -20.98 -4.45
CA ASP A 124 8.37 -21.92 -3.73
C ASP A 124 9.06 -23.26 -3.45
N SER A 125 10.04 -23.65 -4.28
CA SER A 125 10.77 -24.91 -4.12
C SER A 125 11.89 -24.87 -3.06
N ILE A 126 12.23 -23.69 -2.53
CA ILE A 126 13.48 -23.45 -1.77
C ILE A 126 13.24 -23.04 -0.30
N ILE A 127 12.05 -22.58 0.09
CA ILE A 127 11.88 -21.62 1.19
C ILE A 127 12.35 -22.05 2.60
N GLY A 128 13.58 -21.62 2.90
CA GLY A 128 13.97 -20.92 4.12
C GLY A 128 14.14 -19.42 3.82
N LEU A 129 13.14 -18.62 4.22
CA LEU A 129 12.87 -17.23 3.82
C LEU A 129 14.04 -16.22 3.95
N LYS A 130 14.22 -15.36 2.91
CA LYS A 130 15.20 -14.25 2.86
C LYS A 130 14.51 -12.92 2.50
N SER A 131 14.42 -11.98 3.43
CA SER A 131 13.77 -10.67 3.19
C SER A 131 14.66 -9.68 2.44
N THR A 132 14.06 -8.67 1.80
CA THR A 132 14.78 -7.57 1.13
C THR A 132 15.63 -6.76 2.11
N ALA A 133 15.16 -6.58 3.36
CA ALA A 133 15.94 -5.91 4.39
C ALA A 133 17.25 -6.66 4.69
N LEU A 134 17.21 -8.00 4.75
CA LEU A 134 18.42 -8.83 4.92
C LEU A 134 19.30 -8.82 3.66
N LYS A 135 18.69 -8.82 2.47
CA LYS A 135 19.42 -8.81 1.19
C LYS A 135 20.14 -7.48 0.94
N PHE A 136 19.51 -6.35 1.27
CA PHE A 136 20.06 -5.02 1.02
C PHE A 136 21.03 -4.60 2.12
N GLY A 137 20.78 -4.97 3.38
CA GLY A 137 21.65 -4.65 4.51
C GLY A 137 22.01 -3.17 4.55
N ASP A 138 23.30 -2.87 4.68
CA ASP A 138 23.81 -1.49 4.74
C ASP A 138 23.63 -0.70 3.43
N ASN A 139 23.43 -1.39 2.29
CA ASN A 139 23.15 -0.76 0.99
C ASN A 139 21.69 -0.35 0.81
N THR A 140 20.85 -0.44 1.85
CA THR A 140 19.42 -0.09 1.78
C THR A 140 19.18 1.32 1.22
N LYS A 141 19.95 2.34 1.65
CA LYS A 141 19.74 3.72 1.18
C LYS A 141 19.95 3.88 -0.33
N PRO A 142 21.05 3.40 -0.94
CA PRO A 142 21.19 3.37 -2.40
C PRO A 142 20.01 2.71 -3.14
N TYR A 143 19.53 1.56 -2.67
CA TYR A 143 18.37 0.89 -3.30
C TYR A 143 17.09 1.73 -3.16
N LEU A 144 16.84 2.34 -1.99
CA LEU A 144 15.72 3.24 -1.80
C LEU A 144 15.82 4.48 -2.70
N SER A 145 17.03 5.03 -2.89
CA SER A 145 17.25 6.13 -3.82
C SER A 145 16.92 5.74 -5.27
N LEU A 146 17.34 4.55 -5.70
CA LEU A 146 17.00 4.03 -7.03
C LEU A 146 15.47 3.92 -7.22
N PHE A 147 14.77 3.30 -6.28
CA PHE A 147 13.32 3.16 -6.35
C PHE A 147 12.60 4.53 -6.27
N GLY A 148 13.07 5.43 -5.41
CA GLY A 148 12.54 6.79 -5.28
C GLY A 148 12.72 7.60 -6.56
N SER A 149 13.91 7.59 -7.17
CA SER A 149 14.18 8.26 -8.44
C SER A 149 13.37 7.67 -9.59
N SER A 150 13.23 6.34 -9.64
CA SER A 150 12.37 5.68 -10.63
C SER A 150 10.91 6.10 -10.48
N MET A 151 10.37 6.11 -9.26
CA MET A 151 9.01 6.57 -8.97
C MET A 151 8.79 8.02 -9.41
N ILE A 152 9.68 8.95 -9.04
CA ILE A 152 9.55 10.37 -9.41
C ILE A 152 9.62 10.54 -10.93
N THR A 153 10.48 9.79 -11.61
CA THR A 153 10.59 9.84 -13.08
C THR A 153 9.30 9.33 -13.75
N SER A 154 8.75 8.21 -13.28
CA SER A 154 7.48 7.69 -13.80
C SER A 154 6.34 8.66 -13.58
N LEU A 155 6.25 9.30 -12.41
CA LEU A 155 5.24 10.33 -12.13
C LEU A 155 5.44 11.56 -13.03
N ALA A 156 6.67 12.02 -13.25
CA ALA A 156 6.94 13.11 -14.18
C ALA A 156 6.44 12.79 -15.60
N ILE A 157 6.71 11.57 -16.08
CA ILE A 157 6.23 11.08 -17.38
C ILE A 157 4.70 11.04 -17.40
N THR A 158 4.04 10.55 -16.35
CA THR A 158 2.58 10.57 -16.24
C THR A 158 2.04 11.98 -16.34
N GLY A 159 2.59 12.95 -15.60
CA GLY A 159 2.16 14.35 -15.65
C GLY A 159 2.25 14.95 -17.05
N LEU A 160 3.32 14.63 -17.78
CA LEU A 160 3.50 15.04 -19.18
C LEU A 160 2.50 14.36 -20.13
N MET A 161 2.21 13.07 -19.92
CA MET A 161 1.28 12.30 -20.75
C MET A 161 -0.19 12.65 -20.51
N THR A 162 -0.51 13.22 -19.35
CA THR A 162 -1.88 13.63 -18.97
C THR A 162 -2.06 15.14 -18.94
N ASP A 163 -1.18 15.90 -19.62
CA ASP A 163 -1.23 17.36 -19.77
C ASP A 163 -1.46 18.13 -18.45
N GLN A 164 -0.83 17.68 -17.36
CA GLN A 164 -1.00 18.29 -16.05
C GLN A 164 -0.39 19.70 -16.01
N THR A 165 -0.98 20.59 -15.22
CA THR A 165 -0.58 21.98 -15.06
C THR A 165 0.43 22.17 -13.92
N TRP A 166 0.90 23.41 -13.71
CA TRP A 166 1.97 23.72 -12.75
C TRP A 166 1.75 23.22 -11.30
N PRO A 167 0.52 23.15 -10.73
CA PRO A 167 0.32 22.67 -9.36
C PRO A 167 0.78 21.21 -9.18
N TYR A 168 0.60 20.37 -10.20
CA TYR A 168 1.07 18.98 -10.19
C TYR A 168 2.59 18.92 -10.02
N TYR A 169 3.33 19.71 -10.80
CA TYR A 169 4.80 19.71 -10.74
C TYR A 169 5.35 20.29 -9.43
N VAL A 170 4.63 21.22 -8.80
CA VAL A 170 4.94 21.66 -7.42
C VAL A 170 4.74 20.52 -6.43
N GLY A 171 3.63 19.77 -6.54
CA GLY A 171 3.41 18.57 -5.73
C GLY A 171 4.47 17.50 -5.94
N LEU A 172 4.91 17.29 -7.18
CA LEU A 172 5.98 16.36 -7.53
C LEU A 172 7.33 16.78 -6.92
N LEU A 173 7.66 18.08 -6.94
CA LEU A 173 8.84 18.61 -6.28
C LEU A 173 8.79 18.39 -4.76
N LEU A 174 7.67 18.71 -4.12
CA LEU A 174 7.47 18.47 -2.68
C LEU A 174 7.60 16.99 -2.33
N THR A 175 7.05 16.11 -3.17
CA THR A 175 7.17 14.64 -3.03
C THR A 175 8.64 14.20 -3.14
N SER A 176 9.37 14.73 -4.13
CA SER A 176 10.81 14.45 -4.30
C SER A 176 11.62 14.89 -3.08
N CYS A 177 11.39 16.10 -2.58
CA CYS A 177 12.02 16.60 -1.36
C CYS A 177 11.69 15.74 -0.14
N HIS A 178 10.44 15.32 0.01
CA HIS A 178 9.99 14.46 1.12
C HIS A 178 10.70 13.10 1.09
N ILE A 179 10.79 12.45 -0.08
CA ILE A 179 11.50 11.18 -0.26
C ILE A 179 13.00 11.37 0.00
N GLY A 180 13.60 12.45 -0.52
CA GLY A 180 15.00 12.78 -0.28
C GLY A 180 15.31 12.95 1.21
N TRP A 181 14.46 13.66 1.94
CA TRP A 181 14.55 13.79 3.40
C TRP A 181 14.41 12.44 4.11
N GLN A 182 13.41 11.61 3.73
CA GLN A 182 13.21 10.29 4.31
C GLN A 182 14.46 9.44 4.18
N ILE A 183 15.00 9.29 2.96
CA ILE A 183 16.16 8.42 2.68
C ILE A 183 17.43 8.98 3.33
N GLY A 184 17.68 10.29 3.21
CA GLY A 184 18.86 10.94 3.76
C GLY A 184 18.97 10.75 5.27
N THR A 185 17.85 10.94 5.99
CA THR A 185 17.79 10.91 7.46
C THR A 185 17.33 9.57 8.05
N LEU A 186 17.12 8.54 7.24
CA LEU A 186 16.72 7.21 7.70
C LEU A 186 17.84 6.56 8.51
N ASP A 187 17.52 6.06 9.70
CA ASP A 187 18.36 5.12 10.43
C ASP A 187 17.77 3.71 10.33
N ILE A 188 18.39 2.86 9.51
CA ILE A 188 17.91 1.50 9.24
C ILE A 188 18.02 0.56 10.45
N ASN A 189 18.88 0.91 11.42
CA ASN A 189 19.11 0.12 12.63
C ASN A 189 18.20 0.55 13.79
N ASN A 190 17.36 1.58 13.58
CA ASN A 190 16.43 2.09 14.57
C ASN A 190 14.97 1.82 14.15
N PRO A 191 14.31 0.76 14.70
CA PRO A 191 12.94 0.42 14.35
C PRO A 191 11.92 1.55 14.56
N ALA A 192 12.14 2.44 15.53
CA ALA A 192 11.26 3.55 15.80
C ALA A 192 11.40 4.66 14.73
N ASP A 193 12.63 4.94 14.27
CA ASP A 193 12.84 5.87 13.15
C ASP A 193 12.25 5.30 11.85
N CYS A 194 12.49 4.02 11.56
CA CYS A 194 11.88 3.33 10.42
C CYS A 194 10.36 3.46 10.41
N TRP A 195 9.70 3.24 11.57
CA TRP A 195 8.26 3.43 11.69
C TRP A 195 7.83 4.89 11.50
N LYS A 196 8.57 5.84 12.07
CA LYS A 196 8.29 7.27 11.92
C LYS A 196 8.36 7.68 10.44
N LYS A 197 9.43 7.30 9.73
CA LYS A 197 9.60 7.55 8.29
C LYS A 197 8.48 6.88 7.50
N PHE A 198 8.18 5.62 7.76
CA PHE A 198 7.07 4.91 7.12
C PHE A 198 5.72 5.62 7.32
N SER A 199 5.42 6.06 8.54
CA SER A 199 4.14 6.71 8.86
C SER A 199 3.94 8.05 8.14
N THR A 200 5.02 8.74 7.77
CA THR A 200 4.96 10.02 7.05
C THR A 200 4.48 9.88 5.61
N ASN A 201 4.51 8.67 5.03
CA ASN A 201 4.00 8.42 3.68
C ASN A 201 2.49 8.71 3.53
N ARG A 202 1.74 8.82 4.64
CA ARG A 202 0.36 9.32 4.61
C ARG A 202 0.25 10.75 4.07
N TYR A 203 1.25 11.59 4.34
CA TYR A 203 1.30 12.96 3.86
C TYR A 203 1.79 13.03 2.42
N LEU A 204 2.72 12.15 2.02
CA LEU A 204 3.16 12.03 0.64
C LEU A 204 1.96 11.80 -0.28
N GLY A 205 1.08 10.84 0.08
CA GLY A 205 -0.09 10.59 -0.74
C GLY A 205 -1.13 11.71 -0.75
N LEU A 206 -1.25 12.46 0.34
CA LEU A 206 -2.07 13.66 0.38
C LEU A 206 -1.51 14.77 -0.53
N ILE A 207 -0.19 15.01 -0.51
CA ILE A 207 0.49 16.01 -1.35
C ILE A 207 0.21 15.73 -2.82
N LEU A 208 0.45 14.49 -3.27
CA LEU A 208 0.20 14.10 -4.66
C LEU A 208 -1.27 14.24 -5.03
N PHE A 209 -2.18 13.74 -4.19
CA PHE A 209 -3.62 13.83 -4.46
C PHE A 209 -4.09 15.29 -4.61
N MET A 210 -3.72 16.16 -3.67
CA MET A 210 -4.10 17.58 -3.73
C MET A 210 -3.48 18.29 -4.95
N SER A 211 -2.24 17.94 -5.33
CA SER A 211 -1.60 18.52 -6.51
C SER A 211 -2.25 18.10 -7.81
N ILE A 212 -2.74 16.86 -7.91
CA ILE A 212 -3.48 16.37 -9.09
C ILE A 212 -4.84 17.07 -9.17
N VAL A 213 -5.57 17.13 -8.06
CA VAL A 213 -6.89 17.79 -8.01
C VAL A 213 -6.78 19.29 -8.33
N ALA A 214 -5.74 19.97 -7.84
CA ALA A 214 -5.51 21.39 -8.14
C ALA A 214 -5.02 21.64 -9.57
N SER A 215 -4.59 20.59 -10.26
CA SER A 215 -4.01 20.67 -11.61
C SER A 215 -4.99 20.31 -12.72
N ASN A 216 -6.07 19.58 -12.38
CA ASN A 216 -7.25 19.38 -13.22
C ASN A 216 -8.05 20.66 -13.37
#